data_AF-A0A9R0RSS4-F1
#
_entry.id   AF-A0A9R0RSS4-F1
#
_cell.length_a   1.000
_cell.length_b   1.000
_cell.length_c   1.000
_cell.angle_alpha   90.00
_cell.angle_beta   90.00
_cell.angle_gamma   90.00
#
_symmetry.space_group_name_H-M   'P 1'
#
loop_
_entity.id
_entity.type
_entity.pdbx_description
1 polymer ?
#
loop_
_entity_poly.entity_id
_entity_poly.type
_entity_poly.pdbx_seq_one_letter_code
_entity_poly.pdbx_strand_id
1 'polypeptide(L)'
;MATGMPECSPALLLAAGLAVLAIGSYLAAIVVGRGAARYPPVAGTVFHQVYHLRRLHDYYTDLFREHATFRLLAPGRRQIYTSDTAVVEHILRTNFANYGKGASHYDKTSDLFGDGIFTADGDKWRQQRKIASYDFSTRALRDFSGGVFNRDAAKLAHIVSGNAAAKQPMDFQELLMKATMDSIFTIAVGVDLDTLSGSDEGSRFAAALDDASEFTLLRFVNAFWKVSRFLNVGAEAALRRRIEVVDEFMYKRIRARADEISDDGEVSKDDLLSRFIQASTRDAGEVDYKHLRDMILNIVMAGKDTTAGALAWFLYMMCKHPEVQERISEEAADAGEATSSIDDFSRSLTDEALNKMHYLHAALTETLRLYPSLPLVTRSAFPTTFCPTASASARETSCSTPPTPWAGWSGCGARTPLPSDPKDGSTSAASSCRRALSSSRLSRLVQGSA
;
A
#
# COMPACT_ATOMS: atom_id res chain seq x y z
N MET A 1 -36.01 44.64 -34.96
CA MET A 1 -34.55 44.44 -34.86
C MET A 1 -34.16 44.61 -33.40
N ALA A 2 -34.00 43.51 -32.68
CA ALA A 2 -33.28 43.43 -31.40
C ALA A 2 -32.93 41.95 -31.20
N THR A 3 -31.75 41.54 -31.65
CA THR A 3 -31.21 40.20 -31.45
C THR A 3 -30.67 40.10 -30.02
N GLY A 4 -31.32 39.29 -29.18
CA GLY A 4 -30.84 38.98 -27.84
C GLY A 4 -29.52 38.21 -27.90
N MET A 5 -28.51 38.69 -27.19
CA MET A 5 -27.27 37.94 -26.98
C MET A 5 -27.52 36.82 -25.96
N PRO A 6 -26.95 35.62 -26.15
CA PRO A 6 -27.06 34.55 -25.17
C PRO A 6 -26.26 34.91 -23.92
N GLU A 7 -26.92 34.88 -22.76
CA GLU A 7 -26.27 35.04 -21.45
C GLU A 7 -25.23 33.92 -21.25
N CYS A 8 -23.97 34.32 -21.13
CA CYS A 8 -22.86 33.40 -20.89
C CYS A 8 -22.99 32.83 -19.46
N SER A 9 -23.23 31.54 -19.33
CA SER A 9 -23.39 30.88 -18.02
C SER A 9 -22.15 31.14 -17.13
N PRO A 10 -22.32 31.52 -15.85
CA PRO A 10 -21.21 31.80 -14.94
C PRO A 10 -20.24 30.62 -14.77
N ALA A 11 -20.70 29.39 -14.99
CA ALA A 11 -19.84 28.19 -15.03
C ALA A 11 -18.84 28.21 -16.19
N LEU A 12 -19.22 28.78 -17.34
CA LEU A 12 -18.40 28.87 -18.54
C LEU A 12 -17.30 29.93 -18.38
N LEU A 13 -17.60 31.02 -17.67
CA LEU A 13 -16.62 32.05 -17.28
C LEU A 13 -15.62 31.54 -16.24
N LEU A 14 -16.07 30.73 -15.26
CA LEU A 14 -15.20 30.07 -14.30
C LEU A 14 -14.29 29.03 -14.95
N ALA A 15 -14.84 28.20 -15.86
CA ALA A 15 -14.07 27.22 -16.62
C ALA A 15 -13.03 27.90 -17.54
N ALA A 16 -13.40 28.99 -18.21
CA ALA A 16 -12.48 29.79 -19.01
C ALA A 16 -11.39 30.45 -18.15
N GLY A 17 -11.74 30.98 -16.97
CA GLY A 17 -10.78 31.56 -16.03
C GLY A 17 -9.78 30.53 -15.50
N LEU A 18 -10.24 29.33 -15.16
CA LEU A 18 -9.38 28.21 -14.73
C LEU A 18 -8.49 27.71 -15.88
N ALA A 19 -8.99 27.66 -17.11
CA ALA A 19 -8.20 27.30 -18.29
C ALA A 19 -7.11 28.33 -18.58
N VAL A 20 -7.41 29.63 -18.47
CA VAL A 20 -6.43 30.71 -18.66
C VAL A 20 -5.37 30.70 -17.55
N LEU A 21 -5.74 30.40 -16.30
CA LEU A 21 -4.78 30.23 -15.21
C LEU A 21 -3.91 28.97 -15.37
N ALA A 22 -4.47 27.87 -15.86
CA ALA A 22 -3.72 26.66 -16.17
C ALA A 22 -2.74 26.89 -17.33
N ILE A 23 -3.17 27.56 -18.40
CA ILE A 23 -2.32 27.92 -19.54
C ILE A 23 -1.26 28.95 -19.12
N GLY A 24 -1.64 29.95 -18.33
CA GLY A 24 -0.73 30.99 -17.82
C GLY A 24 0.34 30.41 -16.89
N SER A 25 -0.02 29.48 -16.01
CA SER A 25 0.93 28.77 -15.15
C SER A 25 1.83 27.80 -15.93
N TYR A 26 1.29 27.13 -16.96
CA TYR A 26 2.07 26.28 -17.87
C TYR A 26 3.10 27.10 -18.68
N LEU A 27 2.69 28.22 -19.26
CA LEU A 27 3.56 29.12 -20.02
C LEU A 27 4.60 29.79 -19.12
N ALA A 28 4.22 30.26 -17.93
CA ALA A 28 5.16 30.83 -16.95
C ALA A 28 6.19 29.79 -16.49
N ALA A 29 5.79 28.53 -16.32
CA ALA A 29 6.71 27.45 -15.92
C ALA A 29 7.67 27.04 -17.04
N ILE A 30 7.24 27.09 -18.32
CA ILE A 30 8.12 26.89 -19.47
C ILE A 30 9.13 28.03 -19.61
N VAL A 31 8.69 29.28 -19.41
CA VAL A 31 9.55 30.46 -19.51
C VAL A 31 10.56 30.51 -18.36
N VAL A 32 10.16 30.17 -17.13
CA VAL A 32 11.07 30.06 -15.97
C VAL A 32 11.99 28.83 -16.07
N GLY A 33 11.55 27.77 -16.76
CA GLY A 33 12.31 26.53 -16.95
C GLY A 33 13.45 26.60 -17.97
N ARG A 34 13.48 27.62 -18.86
CA ARG A 34 14.52 27.77 -19.89
C ARG A 34 15.83 28.39 -19.39
N GLY A 35 15.90 28.84 -18.13
CA GLY A 35 17.00 29.67 -17.62
C GLY A 35 18.02 29.01 -16.70
N ALA A 36 17.93 27.73 -16.31
CA ALA A 36 18.91 27.15 -15.39
C ALA A 36 19.15 25.66 -15.62
N ALA A 37 20.40 25.28 -15.89
CA ALA A 37 20.93 23.91 -15.94
C ALA A 37 20.88 23.15 -14.58
N ARG A 38 19.95 23.52 -13.69
CA ARG A 38 19.95 23.16 -12.25
C ARG A 38 18.76 22.32 -11.78
N TYR A 39 17.82 21.99 -12.66
CA TYR A 39 16.62 21.22 -12.29
C TYR A 39 16.34 20.08 -13.27
N PRO A 40 15.76 18.95 -12.79
CA PRO A 40 15.33 17.88 -13.69
C PRO A 40 14.32 18.37 -14.73
N PRO A 41 14.20 17.69 -15.89
CA PRO A 41 13.24 18.05 -16.93
C PRO A 41 11.80 18.06 -16.39
N VAL A 42 10.98 18.96 -16.94
CA VAL A 42 9.54 18.98 -16.67
C VAL A 42 8.86 18.07 -17.68
N ALA A 43 8.32 16.95 -17.22
CA ALA A 43 7.61 15.99 -18.06
C ALA A 43 6.14 16.38 -18.29
N GLY A 44 5.58 17.23 -17.42
CA GLY A 44 4.19 17.68 -17.54
C GLY A 44 3.65 18.31 -16.27
N THR A 45 2.33 18.30 -16.13
CA THR A 45 1.62 18.76 -14.93
C THR A 45 0.99 17.57 -14.20
N VAL A 46 0.65 17.75 -12.92
CA VAL A 46 -0.06 16.72 -12.15
C VAL A 46 -1.44 16.39 -12.72
N PHE A 47 -2.05 17.28 -13.50
CA PHE A 47 -3.33 17.01 -14.16
C PHE A 47 -3.24 15.91 -15.22
N HIS A 48 -2.06 15.65 -15.76
CA HIS A 48 -1.86 14.53 -16.68
C HIS A 48 -2.04 13.18 -15.96
N GLN A 49 -1.74 13.12 -14.65
CA GLN A 49 -2.04 11.94 -13.84
C GLN A 49 -3.55 11.69 -13.77
N VAL A 50 -4.37 12.75 -13.70
CA VAL A 50 -5.84 12.67 -13.69
C VAL A 50 -6.35 12.12 -15.04
N TYR A 51 -5.78 12.60 -16.14
CA TYR A 51 -6.10 12.10 -17.48
C TYR A 51 -5.74 10.62 -17.66
N HIS A 52 -4.59 10.19 -17.11
CA HIS A 52 -4.09 8.82 -17.20
C HIS A 52 -4.44 7.93 -15.99
N LEU A 53 -5.42 8.28 -15.14
CA LEU A 53 -5.71 7.54 -13.90
C LEU A 53 -5.87 6.02 -14.11
N ARG A 54 -6.47 5.60 -15.24
CA ARG A 54 -6.69 4.18 -15.56
C ARG A 54 -5.42 3.42 -15.97
N ARG A 55 -4.37 4.13 -16.35
CA ARG A 55 -3.06 3.61 -16.76
C ARG A 55 -1.93 4.36 -16.02
N LEU A 56 -2.18 4.76 -14.77
CA LEU A 56 -1.29 5.67 -14.05
C LEU A 56 0.11 5.09 -13.90
N HIS A 57 0.21 3.80 -13.58
CA HIS A 57 1.49 3.12 -13.46
C HIS A 57 2.20 2.99 -14.81
N ASP A 58 1.50 2.60 -15.88
CA ASP A 58 2.07 2.57 -17.23
C ASP A 58 2.57 3.95 -17.66
N TYR A 59 1.80 5.00 -17.37
CA TYR A 59 2.18 6.38 -17.65
C TYR A 59 3.48 6.76 -16.90
N TYR A 60 3.60 6.39 -15.63
CA TYR A 60 4.85 6.58 -14.90
C TYR A 60 6.00 5.77 -15.51
N THR A 61 5.77 4.52 -15.91
CA THR A 61 6.77 3.68 -16.56
C THR A 61 7.24 4.30 -17.88
N ASP A 62 6.33 4.81 -18.70
CA ASP A 62 6.65 5.49 -19.96
C ASP A 62 7.52 6.73 -19.69
N LEU A 63 7.20 7.54 -18.68
CA LEU A 63 8.04 8.67 -18.27
C LEU A 63 9.41 8.25 -17.74
N PHE A 64 9.49 7.16 -16.96
CA PHE A 64 10.76 6.66 -16.44
C PHE A 64 11.65 6.03 -17.52
N ARG A 65 11.09 5.56 -18.64
CA ARG A 65 11.86 5.12 -19.81
C ARG A 65 12.55 6.28 -20.50
N GLU A 66 11.93 7.45 -20.52
CA GLU A 66 12.48 8.66 -21.15
C GLU A 66 13.38 9.47 -20.20
N HIS A 67 13.07 9.45 -18.89
CA HIS A 67 13.72 10.27 -17.89
C HIS A 67 13.96 9.51 -16.58
N ALA A 68 15.22 9.33 -16.18
CA ALA A 68 15.55 8.75 -14.88
C ALA A 68 15.06 9.61 -13.69
N THR A 69 15.03 10.94 -13.87
CA THR A 69 14.45 11.89 -12.91
C THR A 69 13.71 12.99 -13.65
N PHE A 70 12.47 13.28 -13.26
CA PHE A 70 11.64 14.32 -13.87
C PHE A 70 10.75 15.03 -12.86
N ARG A 71 10.11 16.11 -13.30
CA ARG A 71 9.17 16.90 -12.49
C ARG A 71 7.78 16.89 -13.10
N LEU A 72 6.77 16.79 -12.24
CA LEU A 72 5.39 17.13 -12.57
C LEU A 72 5.01 18.40 -11.82
N LEU A 73 4.55 19.41 -12.56
CA LEU A 73 4.17 20.69 -11.99
C LEU A 73 2.82 20.57 -11.29
N ALA A 74 2.79 20.93 -10.01
CA ALA A 74 1.58 21.01 -9.21
C ALA A 74 1.35 22.45 -8.74
N PRO A 75 0.09 22.93 -8.67
CA PRO A 75 -0.20 24.22 -8.03
C PRO A 75 0.34 24.25 -6.60
N GLY A 76 1.21 25.22 -6.30
CA GLY A 76 1.76 25.43 -4.96
C GLY A 76 2.73 24.35 -4.45
N ARG A 77 3.10 23.35 -5.25
CA ARG A 77 3.98 22.25 -4.83
C ARG A 77 4.95 21.85 -5.93
N ARG A 78 6.12 21.36 -5.54
CA ARG A 78 7.10 20.78 -6.46
C ARG A 78 7.11 19.27 -6.24
N GLN A 79 6.72 18.50 -7.26
CA GLN A 79 6.83 17.05 -7.24
C GLN A 79 7.99 16.61 -8.14
N ILE A 80 8.95 15.89 -7.56
CA ILE A 80 10.06 15.28 -8.27
C ILE A 80 9.82 13.76 -8.25
N TYR A 81 9.98 13.13 -9.41
CA TYR A 81 9.91 11.69 -9.56
C TYR A 81 11.29 11.20 -9.97
N THR A 82 11.81 10.16 -9.34
CA THR A 82 13.14 9.62 -9.66
C THR A 82 13.17 8.11 -9.51
N SER A 83 13.76 7.43 -10.50
CA SER A 83 14.15 6.02 -10.47
C SER A 83 15.67 5.85 -10.40
N ASP A 84 16.42 6.95 -10.21
CA ASP A 84 17.88 6.92 -10.07
C ASP A 84 18.25 6.37 -8.70
N THR A 85 18.96 5.24 -8.68
CA THR A 85 19.33 4.52 -7.47
C THR A 85 20.18 5.36 -6.52
N ALA A 86 21.03 6.26 -7.01
CA ALA A 86 21.84 7.13 -6.16
C ALA A 86 20.97 8.18 -5.44
N VAL A 87 19.94 8.70 -6.13
CA VAL A 87 18.99 9.65 -5.53
C VAL A 87 18.07 8.94 -4.54
N VAL A 88 17.60 7.72 -4.88
CA VAL A 88 16.82 6.88 -3.97
C VAL A 88 17.60 6.58 -2.70
N GLU A 89 18.86 6.18 -2.83
CA GLU A 89 19.74 5.94 -1.69
C GLU A 89 19.94 7.20 -0.85
N HIS A 90 20.11 8.35 -1.50
CA HIS A 90 20.25 9.61 -0.78
C HIS A 90 19.03 9.93 0.10
N ILE A 91 17.82 9.76 -0.46
CA ILE A 91 16.55 10.07 0.19
C ILE A 91 16.26 9.07 1.31
N LEU A 92 16.42 7.78 1.05
CA LEU A 92 15.97 6.72 1.95
C LEU A 92 17.04 6.27 2.95
N ARG A 93 18.33 6.52 2.69
CA ARG A 93 19.44 6.04 3.52
C ARG A 93 20.33 7.18 4.02
N THR A 94 21.07 7.86 3.13
CA THR A 94 22.17 8.73 3.58
C THR A 94 21.69 10.02 4.23
N ASN A 95 20.53 10.54 3.83
CA ASN A 95 19.99 11.82 4.31
C ASN A 95 18.56 11.68 4.86
N PHE A 96 18.23 10.53 5.44
CA PHE A 96 16.87 10.16 5.86
C PHE A 96 16.18 11.18 6.77
N ALA A 97 16.91 11.77 7.74
CA ALA A 97 16.33 12.70 8.72
C ALA A 97 15.72 13.97 8.08
N ASN A 98 16.14 14.29 6.86
CA ASN A 98 15.70 15.44 6.10
C ASN A 98 14.53 15.14 5.14
N TYR A 99 14.14 13.87 4.99
CA TYR A 99 13.06 13.41 4.14
C TYR A 99 11.98 12.66 4.94
N GLY A 100 11.02 13.40 5.47
CA GLY A 100 9.87 12.83 6.16
C GLY A 100 8.71 12.50 5.24
N LYS A 101 7.56 12.16 5.82
CA LYS A 101 6.29 12.05 5.11
C LYS A 101 5.68 13.44 4.87
N GLY A 102 5.85 14.34 5.83
CA GLY A 102 5.49 15.75 5.74
C GLY A 102 4.04 16.05 6.16
N ALA A 103 3.81 17.32 6.51
CA ALA A 103 2.54 17.80 7.08
C ALA A 103 1.34 17.55 6.16
N SER A 104 1.52 17.66 4.84
CA SER A 104 0.44 17.39 3.91
C SER A 104 0.03 15.91 3.85
N HIS A 105 0.94 14.98 4.07
CA HIS A 105 0.60 13.57 4.11
C HIS A 105 -0.19 13.31 5.39
N TYR A 106 0.38 13.74 6.53
CA TYR A 106 -0.25 13.67 7.85
C TYR A 106 -1.68 14.21 7.85
N ASP A 107 -1.92 15.43 7.35
CA ASP A 107 -3.24 16.07 7.30
C ASP A 107 -4.30 15.26 6.53
N LYS A 108 -3.88 14.48 5.51
CA LYS A 108 -4.81 13.62 4.75
C LYS A 108 -5.10 12.30 5.43
N THR A 109 -4.13 11.76 6.16
CA THR A 109 -4.13 10.38 6.65
C THR A 109 -4.40 10.24 8.15
N SER A 110 -4.23 11.32 8.92
CA SER A 110 -4.29 11.29 10.39
C SER A 110 -5.66 10.93 10.95
N ASP A 111 -6.77 11.20 10.25
CA ASP A 111 -8.10 10.82 10.75
C ASP A 111 -8.25 9.29 10.90
N LEU A 112 -7.70 8.52 9.95
CA LEU A 112 -7.72 7.05 10.01
C LEU A 112 -6.51 6.52 10.79
N PHE A 113 -5.30 6.94 10.44
CA PHE A 113 -4.06 6.32 10.95
C PHE A 113 -3.46 7.02 12.18
N GLY A 114 -4.03 8.15 12.59
CA GLY A 114 -3.60 8.92 13.76
C GLY A 114 -2.12 9.28 13.73
N ASP A 115 -1.43 9.09 14.85
CA ASP A 115 0.02 9.26 15.01
C ASP A 115 0.80 7.94 14.75
N GLY A 116 0.22 7.01 13.99
CA GLY A 116 0.83 5.71 13.70
C GLY A 116 2.05 5.76 12.77
N ILE A 117 2.66 4.58 12.55
CA ILE A 117 3.94 4.47 11.83
C ILE A 117 3.85 4.95 10.37
N PHE A 118 2.66 4.99 9.75
CA PHE A 118 2.45 5.53 8.41
C PHE A 118 2.28 7.04 8.35
N THR A 119 2.14 7.74 9.47
CA THR A 119 1.88 9.19 9.48
C THR A 119 2.93 9.96 10.27
N ALA A 120 3.46 9.37 11.35
CA ALA A 120 4.45 10.01 12.21
C ALA A 120 5.81 10.21 11.51
N ASP A 121 6.49 11.31 11.85
CA ASP A 121 7.86 11.62 11.46
C ASP A 121 8.75 11.77 12.72
N GLY A 122 10.07 11.76 12.54
CA GLY A 122 11.03 12.06 13.60
C GLY A 122 11.07 11.03 14.75
N ASP A 123 11.13 11.53 15.98
CA ASP A 123 11.34 10.69 17.17
C ASP A 123 10.16 9.78 17.47
N LYS A 124 8.92 10.25 17.26
CA LYS A 124 7.69 9.43 17.39
C LYS A 124 7.78 8.19 16.50
N TRP A 125 8.12 8.38 15.23
CA TRP A 125 8.31 7.26 14.29
C TRP A 125 9.44 6.34 14.71
N ARG A 126 10.56 6.90 15.19
CA ARG A 126 11.72 6.11 15.63
C ARG A 126 11.37 5.20 16.82
N GLN A 127 10.64 5.73 17.81
CA GLN A 127 10.19 4.97 18.98
C GLN A 127 9.28 3.81 18.55
N GLN A 128 8.27 4.11 17.73
CA GLN A 128 7.34 3.10 17.22
C GLN A 128 8.05 2.00 16.44
N ARG A 129 8.99 2.36 15.55
CA ARG A 129 9.75 1.39 14.77
C ARG A 129 10.70 0.57 15.62
N LYS A 130 11.28 1.15 16.67
CA LYS A 130 12.10 0.41 17.64
C LYS A 130 11.27 -0.67 18.34
N ILE A 131 10.08 -0.33 18.83
CA ILE A 131 9.23 -1.31 19.51
C ILE A 131 8.79 -2.41 18.54
N ALA A 132 8.22 -2.02 17.39
CA ALA A 132 7.78 -2.99 16.38
C ALA A 132 8.92 -3.91 15.89
N SER A 133 10.17 -3.46 15.86
CA SER A 133 11.30 -4.28 15.39
C SER A 133 11.56 -5.53 16.24
N TYR A 134 11.16 -5.53 17.51
CA TYR A 134 11.27 -6.72 18.37
C TYR A 134 10.33 -7.83 17.92
N ASP A 135 9.14 -7.45 17.44
CA ASP A 135 8.07 -8.37 17.04
C ASP A 135 8.27 -8.91 15.62
N PHE A 136 9.02 -8.18 14.80
CA PHE A 136 9.48 -8.64 13.48
C PHE A 136 10.90 -9.23 13.52
N SER A 137 11.39 -9.63 14.70
CA SER A 137 12.64 -10.39 14.80
C SER A 137 12.45 -11.83 14.29
N THR A 138 13.50 -12.45 13.76
CA THR A 138 13.44 -13.84 13.26
C THR A 138 12.88 -14.81 14.32
N ARG A 139 13.27 -14.61 15.58
CA ARG A 139 12.77 -15.41 16.70
C ARG A 139 11.27 -15.22 16.92
N ALA A 140 10.79 -13.97 16.96
CA ALA A 140 9.36 -13.69 17.16
C ALA A 140 8.50 -14.18 15.98
N LEU A 141 9.00 -14.04 14.74
CA LEU A 141 8.32 -14.58 13.56
C LEU A 141 8.21 -16.11 13.62
N ARG A 142 9.28 -16.81 14.00
CA ARG A 142 9.28 -18.27 14.16
C ARG A 142 8.40 -18.74 15.31
N ASP A 143 8.65 -18.22 16.51
CA ASP A 143 8.08 -18.76 17.76
C ASP A 143 6.60 -18.39 17.92
N PHE A 144 6.14 -17.29 17.29
CA PHE A 144 4.76 -16.80 17.43
C PHE A 144 3.99 -16.74 16.10
N SER A 145 4.58 -16.16 15.04
CA SER A 145 3.83 -15.93 13.79
C SER A 145 3.72 -17.19 12.92
N GLY A 146 4.72 -18.08 12.95
CA GLY A 146 4.74 -19.29 12.12
C GLY A 146 3.54 -20.21 12.35
N GLY A 147 3.15 -20.41 13.61
CA GLY A 147 1.97 -21.21 13.96
C GLY A 147 0.66 -20.60 13.44
N VAL A 148 0.53 -19.27 13.50
CA VAL A 148 -0.63 -18.54 12.98
C VAL A 148 -0.70 -18.67 11.45
N PHE A 149 0.42 -18.44 10.75
CA PHE A 149 0.48 -18.56 9.29
C PHE A 149 0.18 -19.99 8.83
N ASN A 150 0.74 -21.01 9.48
CA ASN A 150 0.48 -22.41 9.14
C ASN A 150 -1.01 -22.75 9.32
N ARG A 151 -1.61 -22.36 10.45
CA ARG A 151 -3.04 -22.55 10.72
C ARG A 151 -3.91 -21.90 9.65
N ASP A 152 -3.69 -20.62 9.35
CA ASP A 152 -4.54 -19.88 8.42
C ASP A 152 -4.32 -20.32 6.97
N ALA A 153 -3.09 -20.70 6.61
CA ALA A 153 -2.77 -21.31 5.32
C ALA A 153 -3.47 -22.67 5.16
N ALA A 154 -3.52 -23.50 6.21
CA ALA A 154 -4.25 -24.77 6.19
C ALA A 154 -5.77 -24.53 6.02
N LYS A 155 -6.36 -23.57 6.77
CA LYS A 155 -7.76 -23.17 6.59
C LYS A 155 -8.04 -22.76 5.13
N LEU A 156 -7.18 -21.90 4.57
CA LEU A 156 -7.29 -21.47 3.17
C LEU A 156 -7.16 -22.64 2.19
N ALA A 157 -6.20 -23.55 2.42
CA ALA A 157 -5.99 -24.73 1.58
C ALA A 157 -7.21 -25.67 1.59
N HIS A 158 -7.87 -25.85 2.74
CA HIS A 158 -9.13 -26.62 2.83
C HIS A 158 -10.25 -25.97 2.01
N ILE A 159 -10.42 -24.64 2.09
CA ILE A 159 -11.41 -23.91 1.28
C ILE A 159 -11.12 -24.08 -0.22
N VAL A 160 -9.86 -23.91 -0.62
CA VAL A 160 -9.42 -24.06 -2.01
C VAL A 160 -9.64 -25.49 -2.50
N SER A 161 -9.27 -26.49 -1.71
CA SER A 161 -9.44 -27.91 -2.03
C SER A 161 -10.91 -28.29 -2.20
N GLY A 162 -11.78 -27.85 -1.28
CA GLY A 162 -13.22 -28.09 -1.36
C GLY A 162 -13.86 -27.47 -2.61
N ASN A 163 -13.52 -26.21 -2.91
CA ASN A 163 -14.00 -25.51 -4.10
C ASN A 163 -13.46 -26.12 -5.40
N ALA A 164 -12.19 -26.56 -5.41
CA ALA A 164 -11.58 -27.24 -6.55
C ALA A 164 -12.26 -28.59 -6.82
N ALA A 165 -12.54 -29.39 -5.78
CA ALA A 165 -13.29 -30.64 -5.90
C ALA A 165 -14.70 -30.41 -6.46
N ALA A 166 -15.35 -29.32 -6.06
CA ALA A 166 -16.64 -28.88 -6.58
C ALA A 166 -16.57 -28.16 -7.94
N LYS A 167 -15.38 -27.97 -8.50
CA LYS A 167 -15.11 -27.22 -9.75
C LYS A 167 -15.71 -25.80 -9.75
N GLN A 168 -15.73 -25.14 -8.59
CA GLN A 168 -16.24 -23.78 -8.44
C GLN A 168 -15.16 -22.75 -8.77
N PRO A 169 -15.49 -21.66 -9.49
CA PRO A 169 -14.58 -20.54 -9.67
C PRO A 169 -14.35 -19.82 -8.33
N MET A 170 -13.13 -19.35 -8.10
CA MET A 170 -12.72 -18.70 -6.86
C MET A 170 -12.09 -17.34 -7.14
N ASP A 171 -12.43 -16.33 -6.33
CA ASP A 171 -11.71 -15.07 -6.28
C ASP A 171 -10.60 -15.15 -5.23
N PHE A 172 -9.37 -15.41 -5.69
CA PHE A 172 -8.21 -15.50 -4.81
C PHE A 172 -7.85 -14.17 -4.16
N GLN A 173 -8.20 -13.03 -4.76
CA GLN A 173 -7.91 -11.73 -4.14
C GLN A 173 -8.75 -11.57 -2.87
N GLU A 174 -10.05 -11.90 -2.92
CA GLU A 174 -10.92 -11.83 -1.74
C GLU A 174 -10.48 -12.83 -0.65
N LEU A 175 -10.17 -14.08 -1.04
CA LEU A 175 -9.73 -15.11 -0.11
C LEU A 175 -8.41 -14.74 0.59
N LEU A 176 -7.44 -14.21 -0.15
CA LEU A 176 -6.14 -13.79 0.40
C LEU A 176 -6.28 -12.55 1.29
N MET A 177 -7.17 -11.61 0.95
CA MET A 177 -7.48 -10.47 1.81
C MET A 177 -8.05 -10.90 3.17
N LYS A 178 -8.95 -11.89 3.19
CA LYS A 178 -9.48 -12.48 4.44
C LYS A 178 -8.41 -13.25 5.21
N ALA A 179 -7.67 -14.13 4.55
CA ALA A 179 -6.61 -14.92 5.19
C ALA A 179 -5.53 -14.06 5.83
N THR A 180 -5.03 -13.06 5.11
CA THR A 180 -4.01 -12.14 5.63
C THR A 180 -4.54 -11.24 6.74
N MET A 181 -5.82 -10.84 6.70
CA MET A 181 -6.49 -10.13 7.79
C MET A 181 -6.52 -10.99 9.06
N ASP A 182 -6.97 -12.23 8.97
CA ASP A 182 -7.05 -13.15 10.11
C ASP A 182 -5.67 -13.38 10.73
N SER A 183 -4.65 -13.61 9.88
CA SER A 183 -3.27 -13.81 10.34
C SER A 183 -2.69 -12.57 11.01
N ILE A 184 -2.71 -11.41 10.36
CA ILE A 184 -2.11 -10.20 10.94
C ILE A 184 -2.86 -9.74 12.18
N PHE A 185 -4.17 -9.90 12.24
CA PHE A 185 -4.94 -9.52 13.41
C PHE A 185 -4.69 -10.47 14.58
N THR A 186 -4.58 -11.77 14.32
CA THR A 186 -4.16 -12.74 15.37
C THR A 186 -2.77 -12.37 15.90
N ILE A 187 -1.83 -12.02 15.03
CA ILE A 187 -0.46 -11.63 15.44
C ILE A 187 -0.47 -10.31 16.21
N ALA A 188 -1.27 -9.33 15.77
CA ALA A 188 -1.26 -7.98 16.32
C ALA A 188 -2.06 -7.86 17.62
N VAL A 189 -3.17 -8.59 17.76
CA VAL A 189 -4.15 -8.44 18.85
C VAL A 189 -4.28 -9.72 19.70
N GLY A 190 -3.80 -10.86 19.21
CA GLY A 190 -3.90 -12.15 19.90
C GLY A 190 -5.26 -12.84 19.75
N VAL A 191 -6.12 -12.36 18.85
CA VAL A 191 -7.48 -12.88 18.64
C VAL A 191 -7.69 -13.22 17.16
N ASP A 192 -8.32 -14.36 16.87
CA ASP A 192 -8.74 -14.71 15.52
C ASP A 192 -10.00 -13.91 15.14
N LEU A 193 -9.94 -13.15 14.04
CA LEU A 193 -11.12 -12.45 13.50
C LEU A 193 -12.08 -13.41 12.81
N ASP A 194 -11.55 -14.54 12.32
CA ASP A 194 -12.27 -15.59 11.60
C ASP A 194 -13.11 -15.05 10.42
N THR A 195 -12.52 -14.10 9.66
CA THR A 195 -13.15 -13.56 8.45
C THR A 195 -13.23 -14.59 7.33
N LEU A 196 -12.32 -15.57 7.29
CA LEU A 196 -12.38 -16.71 6.37
C LEU A 196 -13.62 -17.59 6.57
N SER A 197 -14.05 -17.78 7.82
CA SER A 197 -15.22 -18.61 8.15
C SER A 197 -16.53 -17.81 8.22
N GLY A 198 -16.46 -16.48 8.05
CA GLY A 198 -17.64 -15.61 7.93
C GLY A 198 -18.12 -14.98 9.24
N SER A 199 -17.23 -14.69 10.20
CA SER A 199 -17.56 -13.90 11.39
C SER A 199 -18.19 -12.55 11.03
N ASP A 200 -19.37 -12.24 11.58
CA ASP A 200 -20.12 -11.00 11.28
C ASP A 200 -19.39 -9.75 11.78
N GLU A 201 -18.83 -9.80 13.00
CA GLU A 201 -18.12 -8.67 13.60
C GLU A 201 -16.79 -8.40 12.86
N GLY A 202 -16.03 -9.46 12.56
CA GLY A 202 -14.75 -9.36 11.84
C GLY A 202 -14.92 -8.87 10.40
N SER A 203 -15.94 -9.39 9.69
CA SER A 203 -16.25 -8.95 8.32
C SER A 203 -16.71 -7.49 8.28
N ARG A 204 -17.50 -7.04 9.26
CA ARG A 204 -17.93 -5.64 9.36
C ARG A 204 -16.73 -4.71 9.62
N PHE A 205 -15.80 -5.10 10.49
CA PHE A 205 -14.56 -4.36 10.72
C PHE A 205 -13.70 -4.27 9.46
N ALA A 206 -13.43 -5.40 8.80
CA ALA A 206 -12.61 -5.45 7.59
C ALA A 206 -13.20 -4.58 6.46
N ALA A 207 -14.50 -4.69 6.21
CA ALA A 207 -15.18 -3.86 5.22
C ALA A 207 -15.15 -2.36 5.56
N ALA A 208 -15.28 -2.01 6.85
CA ALA A 208 -15.18 -0.62 7.28
C ALA A 208 -13.76 -0.07 7.09
N LEU A 209 -12.72 -0.87 7.37
CA LEU A 209 -11.32 -0.50 7.17
C LEU A 209 -10.98 -0.33 5.69
N ASP A 210 -11.50 -1.20 4.82
CA ASP A 210 -11.32 -1.09 3.36
C ASP A 210 -11.98 0.19 2.82
N ASP A 211 -13.25 0.45 3.16
CA ASP A 211 -13.95 1.68 2.78
C ASP A 211 -13.21 2.93 3.31
N ALA A 212 -12.73 2.90 4.57
CA ALA A 212 -12.02 4.03 5.17
C ALA A 212 -10.68 4.30 4.46
N SER A 213 -9.96 3.24 4.08
CA SER A 213 -8.71 3.34 3.33
C SER A 213 -8.96 3.92 1.92
N GLU A 214 -10.00 3.46 1.22
CA GLU A 214 -10.38 3.99 -0.10
C GLU A 214 -10.73 5.49 -0.02
N PHE A 215 -11.59 5.89 0.92
CA PHE A 215 -11.96 7.30 1.07
C PHE A 215 -10.78 8.18 1.51
N THR A 216 -9.86 7.66 2.33
CA THR A 216 -8.61 8.36 2.69
C THR A 216 -7.73 8.58 1.44
N LEU A 217 -7.65 7.58 0.55
CA LEU A 217 -6.90 7.71 -0.70
C LEU A 217 -7.51 8.77 -1.64
N LEU A 218 -8.83 8.94 -1.66
CA LEU A 218 -9.50 9.97 -2.47
C LEU A 218 -9.04 11.40 -2.12
N ARG A 219 -8.61 11.65 -0.87
CA ARG A 219 -8.06 12.96 -0.46
C ARG A 219 -6.78 13.35 -1.20
N PHE A 220 -6.05 12.39 -1.78
CA PHE A 220 -4.85 12.66 -2.56
C PHE A 220 -5.15 13.21 -3.96
N VAL A 221 -6.35 12.93 -4.49
CA VAL A 221 -6.79 13.41 -5.81
C VAL A 221 -7.82 14.53 -5.73
N ASN A 222 -8.63 14.59 -4.67
CA ASN A 222 -9.65 15.62 -4.48
C ASN A 222 -9.07 16.87 -3.80
N ALA A 223 -8.87 17.96 -4.54
CA ALA A 223 -8.39 19.23 -3.99
C ALA A 223 -9.35 19.91 -3.00
N PHE A 224 -10.65 19.58 -3.06
CA PHE A 224 -11.72 20.18 -2.25
C PHE A 224 -12.11 19.33 -1.03
N TRP A 225 -11.33 18.29 -0.70
CA TRP A 225 -11.67 17.35 0.38
C TRP A 225 -11.92 18.05 1.73
N LYS A 226 -11.21 19.15 2.04
CA LYS A 226 -11.44 19.94 3.28
C LYS A 226 -12.82 20.58 3.33
N VAL A 227 -13.33 21.03 2.18
CA VAL A 227 -14.69 21.59 2.08
C VAL A 227 -15.72 20.48 2.27
N SER A 228 -15.53 19.34 1.61
CA SER A 228 -16.40 18.16 1.80
C SER A 228 -16.39 17.65 3.25
N ARG A 229 -15.23 17.70 3.92
CA ARG A 229 -15.07 17.38 5.34
C ARG A 229 -15.79 18.37 6.23
N PHE A 230 -15.64 19.67 5.98
CA PHE A 230 -16.32 20.72 6.73
C PHE A 230 -17.84 20.63 6.62
N LEU A 231 -18.35 20.38 5.42
CA LEU A 231 -19.78 20.19 5.17
C LEU A 231 -20.29 18.80 5.59
N ASN A 232 -19.38 17.88 5.91
CA ASN A 232 -19.69 16.48 6.24
C ASN A 232 -20.59 15.81 5.18
N VAL A 233 -20.17 15.88 3.91
CA VAL A 233 -20.92 15.33 2.76
C VAL A 233 -20.09 14.32 1.95
N GLY A 234 -20.78 13.45 1.23
CA GLY A 234 -20.17 12.50 0.29
C GLY A 234 -19.19 11.51 0.96
N ALA A 235 -18.04 11.31 0.31
CA ALA A 235 -17.00 10.39 0.77
C ALA A 235 -16.46 10.74 2.17
N GLU A 236 -16.39 12.02 2.54
CA GLU A 236 -15.90 12.44 3.86
C GLU A 236 -16.88 12.08 4.99
N ALA A 237 -18.19 12.20 4.75
CA ALA A 237 -19.20 11.77 5.70
C ALA A 237 -19.25 10.25 5.86
N ALA A 238 -18.99 9.52 4.77
CA ALA A 238 -18.85 8.07 4.80
C ALA A 238 -17.58 7.67 5.56
N LEU A 239 -16.43 8.29 5.28
CA LEU A 239 -15.17 8.07 5.96
C LEU A 239 -15.29 8.23 7.48
N ARG A 240 -15.92 9.32 7.94
CA ARG A 240 -16.16 9.54 9.36
C ARG A 240 -16.92 8.38 10.02
N ARG A 241 -18.03 7.94 9.41
CA ARG A 241 -18.82 6.80 9.92
C ARG A 241 -18.05 5.49 9.90
N ARG A 242 -17.16 5.27 8.92
CA ARG A 242 -16.32 4.07 8.86
C ARG A 242 -15.23 4.09 9.92
N ILE A 243 -14.59 5.23 10.15
CA ILE A 243 -13.62 5.41 11.23
C ILE A 243 -14.28 5.15 12.59
N GLU A 244 -15.52 5.60 12.81
CA GLU A 244 -16.25 5.31 14.06
C GLU A 244 -16.41 3.79 14.30
N VAL A 245 -16.72 3.00 13.26
CA VAL A 245 -16.81 1.53 13.37
C VAL A 245 -15.45 0.89 13.64
N VAL A 246 -14.40 1.35 12.96
CA VAL A 246 -13.03 0.89 13.16
C VAL A 246 -12.58 1.18 14.60
N ASP A 247 -12.84 2.40 15.09
CA ASP A 247 -12.46 2.85 16.43
C ASP A 247 -13.18 2.09 17.52
N GLU A 248 -14.51 1.95 17.41
CA GLU A 248 -15.31 1.19 18.36
C GLU A 248 -14.75 -0.23 18.51
N PHE A 249 -14.47 -0.89 17.39
CA PHE A 249 -13.92 -2.24 17.38
C PHE A 249 -12.51 -2.30 17.98
N MET A 250 -11.61 -1.41 17.56
CA MET A 250 -10.23 -1.40 18.06
C MET A 250 -10.17 -1.08 19.55
N TYR A 251 -10.88 -0.06 20.02
CA TYR A 251 -10.89 0.28 21.44
C TYR A 251 -11.52 -0.82 22.30
N LYS A 252 -12.57 -1.49 21.82
CA LYS A 252 -13.15 -2.66 22.50
C LYS A 252 -12.09 -3.76 22.71
N ARG A 253 -11.31 -4.07 21.67
CA ARG A 253 -10.26 -5.10 21.73
C ARG A 253 -9.09 -4.68 22.61
N ILE A 254 -8.67 -3.42 22.55
CA ILE A 254 -7.57 -2.89 23.38
C ILE A 254 -7.95 -2.90 24.86
N ARG A 255 -9.18 -2.47 25.22
CA ARG A 255 -9.64 -2.50 26.61
C ARG A 255 -9.72 -3.91 27.16
N ALA A 256 -10.37 -4.82 26.43
CA ALA A 256 -10.44 -6.23 26.82
C ALA A 256 -9.05 -6.81 27.07
N ARG A 257 -8.08 -6.44 26.21
CA ARG A 257 -6.68 -6.86 26.38
C ARG A 257 -6.00 -6.28 27.61
N ALA A 258 -6.20 -4.99 27.87
CA ALA A 258 -5.63 -4.32 29.03
C ALA A 258 -6.20 -4.90 30.35
N ASP A 259 -7.50 -5.20 30.37
CA ASP A 259 -8.19 -5.84 31.49
C ASP A 259 -7.62 -7.24 31.76
N GLU A 260 -7.46 -8.08 30.71
CA GLU A 260 -6.85 -9.41 30.82
C GLU A 260 -5.42 -9.37 31.42
N ILE A 261 -4.60 -8.39 31.02
CA ILE A 261 -3.23 -8.25 31.53
C ILE A 261 -3.21 -7.81 33.00
N SER A 262 -4.20 -7.02 33.41
CA SER A 262 -4.28 -6.48 34.77
C SER A 262 -4.74 -7.53 35.78
N ASP A 263 -5.70 -8.38 35.40
CA ASP A 263 -6.30 -9.38 36.28
C ASP A 263 -5.38 -10.60 36.52
N ASP A 264 -4.62 -11.01 35.52
CA ASP A 264 -4.02 -12.34 35.51
C ASP A 264 -2.51 -12.34 35.80
N GLY A 265 -1.90 -11.16 36.03
CA GLY A 265 -0.56 -10.92 36.62
C GLY A 265 0.68 -11.53 35.92
N GLU A 266 0.50 -12.52 35.06
CA GLU A 266 1.53 -13.44 34.57
C GLU A 266 1.25 -13.97 33.16
N VAL A 267 0.26 -13.41 32.44
CA VAL A 267 -0.05 -13.88 31.08
C VAL A 267 1.00 -13.35 30.10
N SER A 268 2.03 -14.16 29.88
CA SER A 268 3.02 -14.07 28.80
C SER A 268 2.39 -14.37 27.44
N LYS A 269 1.31 -13.68 27.06
CA LYS A 269 0.80 -13.77 25.70
C LYS A 269 1.65 -12.85 24.82
N ASP A 270 2.28 -13.46 23.82
CA ASP A 270 3.33 -12.87 22.97
C ASP A 270 2.81 -11.97 21.83
N ASP A 271 1.54 -11.56 21.86
CA ASP A 271 1.00 -10.66 20.84
C ASP A 271 1.52 -9.22 20.98
N LEU A 272 1.48 -8.53 19.84
CA LEU A 272 2.03 -7.19 19.69
C LEU A 272 1.38 -6.17 20.62
N LEU A 273 0.05 -6.20 20.75
CA LEU A 273 -0.71 -5.29 21.58
C LEU A 273 -0.32 -5.43 23.06
N SER A 274 -0.15 -6.66 23.55
CA SER A 274 0.32 -6.92 24.92
C SER A 274 1.68 -6.30 25.21
N ARG A 275 2.62 -6.41 24.26
CA ARG A 275 3.96 -5.82 24.38
C ARG A 275 3.91 -4.29 24.34
N PHE A 276 3.07 -3.71 23.49
CA PHE A 276 2.86 -2.26 23.47
C PHE A 276 2.24 -1.74 24.76
N ILE A 277 1.23 -2.43 25.31
CA ILE A 277 0.63 -2.07 26.61
C ILE A 277 1.70 -2.10 27.71
N GLN A 278 2.49 -3.19 27.79
CA GLN A 278 3.56 -3.31 28.80
C GLN A 278 4.64 -2.23 28.65
N ALA A 279 5.03 -1.89 27.42
CA ALA A 279 6.00 -0.82 27.16
C ALA A 279 5.46 0.55 27.57
N SER A 280 4.21 0.87 27.24
CA SER A 280 3.56 2.13 27.60
C SER A 280 3.41 2.29 29.11
N THR A 281 3.00 1.25 29.83
CA THR A 281 2.87 1.29 31.30
C THR A 281 4.21 1.52 31.99
N ARG A 282 5.32 1.00 31.45
CA ARG A 282 6.67 1.21 32.00
C ARG A 282 7.17 2.65 31.86
N ASP A 283 6.88 3.29 30.73
CA ASP A 283 7.39 4.63 30.43
C ASP A 283 6.54 5.76 31.04
N ALA A 284 5.20 5.62 31.05
CA ALA A 284 4.28 6.71 31.39
C ALA A 284 3.40 6.44 32.63
N GLY A 285 3.34 5.21 33.13
CA GLY A 285 2.47 4.83 34.25
C GLY A 285 0.98 4.74 33.92
N GLU A 286 0.55 5.16 32.73
CA GLU A 286 -0.83 5.05 32.22
C GLU A 286 -0.86 4.50 30.79
N VAL A 287 -1.94 3.80 30.44
CA VAL A 287 -2.15 3.23 29.11
C VAL A 287 -2.74 4.28 28.17
N ASP A 288 -1.95 4.76 27.19
CA ASP A 288 -2.46 5.62 26.12
C ASP A 288 -3.19 4.77 25.06
N TYR A 289 -4.49 4.58 25.28
CA TYR A 289 -5.37 3.83 24.38
C TYR A 289 -5.37 4.38 22.94
N LYS A 290 -5.25 5.69 22.77
CA LYS A 290 -5.26 6.29 21.43
C LYS A 290 -3.97 5.94 20.69
N HIS A 291 -2.83 6.05 21.37
CA HIS A 291 -1.55 5.65 20.80
C HIS A 291 -1.56 4.17 20.41
N LEU A 292 -2.05 3.29 21.28
CA LEU A 292 -2.19 1.86 20.97
C LEU A 292 -3.09 1.59 19.76
N ARG A 293 -4.25 2.26 19.70
CA ARG A 293 -5.17 2.18 18.55
C ARG A 293 -4.46 2.56 17.26
N ASP A 294 -3.75 3.70 17.26
CA ASP A 294 -3.03 4.19 16.09
C ASP A 294 -1.95 3.19 15.66
N MET A 295 -1.17 2.68 16.61
CA MET A 295 -0.09 1.74 16.32
C MET A 295 -0.57 0.41 15.76
N ILE A 296 -1.51 -0.25 16.44
CA ILE A 296 -1.99 -1.58 16.04
C ILE A 296 -2.76 -1.52 14.73
N LEU A 297 -3.61 -0.51 14.53
CA LEU A 297 -4.36 -0.35 13.29
C LEU A 297 -3.42 -0.19 12.08
N ASN A 298 -2.33 0.57 12.24
CA ASN A 298 -1.34 0.72 11.19
C ASN A 298 -0.67 -0.63 10.86
N ILE A 299 -0.37 -1.46 11.85
CA ILE A 299 0.30 -2.76 11.62
C ILE A 299 -0.65 -3.76 10.95
N VAL A 300 -1.92 -3.80 11.37
CA VAL A 300 -2.97 -4.61 10.73
C VAL A 300 -3.14 -4.23 9.26
N MET A 301 -3.26 -2.94 8.95
CA MET A 301 -3.37 -2.48 7.57
C MET A 301 -2.12 -2.83 6.75
N ALA A 302 -0.92 -2.64 7.31
CA ALA A 302 0.34 -2.93 6.64
C ALA A 302 0.46 -4.40 6.23
N GLY A 303 0.15 -5.32 7.15
CA GLY A 303 0.31 -6.76 6.96
C GLY A 303 -0.77 -7.40 6.10
N LYS A 304 -1.98 -6.80 6.04
CA LYS A 304 -3.09 -7.28 5.22
C LYS A 304 -2.86 -7.02 3.73
N ASP A 305 -2.93 -5.76 3.31
CA ASP A 305 -3.12 -5.41 1.89
C ASP A 305 -1.87 -5.72 1.06
N THR A 306 -0.68 -5.49 1.63
CA THR A 306 0.58 -5.70 0.91
C THR A 306 0.86 -7.18 0.63
N THR A 307 0.60 -8.03 1.63
CA THR A 307 0.78 -9.49 1.53
C THR A 307 -0.28 -10.10 0.63
N ALA A 308 -1.56 -9.74 0.80
CA ALA A 308 -2.63 -10.24 -0.04
C ALA A 308 -2.41 -9.89 -1.52
N GLY A 309 -2.01 -8.64 -1.81
CA GLY A 309 -1.69 -8.21 -3.17
C GLY A 309 -0.52 -8.98 -3.78
N ALA A 310 0.55 -9.20 -3.02
CA ALA A 310 1.71 -9.96 -3.48
C ALA A 310 1.34 -11.42 -3.79
N LEU A 311 0.60 -12.08 -2.90
CA LEU A 311 0.16 -13.47 -3.08
C LEU A 311 -0.84 -13.61 -4.23
N ALA A 312 -1.72 -12.64 -4.43
CA ALA A 312 -2.68 -12.67 -5.54
C ALA A 312 -1.95 -12.62 -6.90
N TRP A 313 -0.96 -11.74 -7.04
CA TRP A 313 -0.10 -11.72 -8.23
C TRP A 313 0.73 -12.99 -8.37
N PHE A 314 1.25 -13.54 -7.28
CA PHE A 314 2.01 -14.78 -7.30
C PHE A 314 1.17 -15.94 -7.84
N LEU A 315 -0.03 -16.16 -7.28
CA LEU A 315 -0.94 -17.21 -7.75
C LEU A 315 -1.39 -16.98 -9.20
N TYR A 316 -1.64 -15.72 -9.58
CA TYR A 316 -1.93 -15.39 -10.98
C TYR A 316 -0.77 -15.79 -11.91
N MET A 317 0.48 -15.53 -11.52
CA MET A 317 1.66 -15.95 -12.28
C MET A 317 1.80 -17.47 -12.32
N MET A 318 1.47 -18.20 -11.24
CA MET A 318 1.46 -19.66 -11.25
C MET A 318 0.45 -20.21 -12.25
N CYS A 319 -0.75 -19.61 -12.35
CA CYS A 319 -1.73 -19.98 -13.38
C CYS A 319 -1.25 -19.70 -14.82
N LYS A 320 -0.29 -18.78 -15.01
CA LYS A 320 0.29 -18.45 -16.31
C LYS A 320 1.51 -19.30 -16.67
N HIS A 321 2.15 -19.90 -15.67
CA HIS A 321 3.40 -20.65 -15.79
C HIS A 321 3.30 -22.00 -15.07
N PRO A 322 2.56 -22.98 -15.63
CA PRO A 322 2.37 -24.29 -15.01
C PRO A 322 3.69 -25.03 -14.74
N GLU A 323 4.71 -24.81 -15.57
CA GLU A 323 6.05 -25.37 -15.40
C GLU A 323 6.76 -24.87 -14.14
N VAL A 324 6.49 -23.62 -13.73
CA VAL A 324 7.02 -23.04 -12.49
C VAL A 324 6.22 -23.55 -11.30
N GLN A 325 4.89 -23.63 -11.46
CA GLN A 325 3.99 -24.19 -10.44
C GLN A 325 4.38 -25.62 -10.07
N GLU A 326 4.63 -26.48 -11.06
CA GLU A 326 4.97 -27.89 -10.83
C GLU A 326 6.31 -28.03 -10.09
N ARG A 327 7.34 -27.27 -10.48
CA ARG A 327 8.62 -27.23 -9.76
C ARG A 327 8.50 -26.77 -8.31
N ILE A 328 7.64 -25.78 -8.05
CA ILE A 328 7.37 -25.33 -6.67
C ILE A 328 6.65 -26.43 -5.90
N SER A 329 5.71 -27.15 -6.53
CA SER A 329 5.01 -28.27 -5.90
C SER A 329 5.95 -29.43 -5.56
N GLU A 330 6.89 -29.76 -6.46
CA GLU A 330 7.94 -30.77 -6.22
C GLU A 330 8.86 -30.34 -5.07
N GLU A 331 9.37 -29.10 -5.09
CA GLU A 331 10.20 -28.56 -4.02
C GLU A 331 9.47 -28.57 -2.67
N ALA A 332 8.18 -28.23 -2.67
CA ALA A 332 7.35 -28.23 -1.48
C ALA A 332 7.11 -29.64 -0.93
N ALA A 333 6.92 -30.63 -1.80
CA ALA A 333 6.75 -32.04 -1.43
C ALA A 333 8.03 -32.63 -0.83
N ASP A 334 9.19 -32.30 -1.42
CA ASP A 334 10.51 -32.74 -0.94
C ASP A 334 10.86 -32.13 0.43
N ALA A 335 10.57 -30.84 0.62
CA ALA A 335 10.85 -30.14 1.86
C ALA A 335 9.87 -30.50 2.99
N GLY A 336 8.61 -30.76 2.67
CA GLY A 336 7.54 -31.09 3.62
C GLY A 336 7.37 -32.58 3.93
N GLU A 337 8.27 -33.44 3.44
CA GLU A 337 8.24 -34.91 3.60
C GLU A 337 6.88 -35.51 3.21
N ALA A 338 6.42 -35.24 1.97
CA ALA A 338 5.23 -35.80 1.31
C ALA A 338 4.20 -36.48 2.24
N THR A 339 3.31 -35.69 2.83
CA THR A 339 2.26 -36.18 3.73
C THR A 339 0.90 -36.29 3.02
N SER A 340 0.02 -37.19 3.51
CA SER A 340 -1.27 -37.48 2.87
C SER A 340 -2.40 -36.49 3.21
N SER A 341 -2.17 -35.57 4.16
CA SER A 341 -3.19 -34.63 4.66
C SER A 341 -2.66 -33.19 4.66
N ILE A 342 -3.54 -32.23 4.36
CA ILE A 342 -3.24 -30.78 4.40
C ILE A 342 -2.73 -30.38 5.79
N ASP A 343 -3.33 -30.90 6.86
CA ASP A 343 -2.95 -30.53 8.23
C ASP A 343 -1.59 -31.11 8.61
N ASP A 344 -1.25 -32.30 8.12
CA ASP A 344 0.05 -32.91 8.37
C ASP A 344 1.15 -32.20 7.59
N PHE A 345 0.86 -31.81 6.34
CA PHE A 345 1.74 -30.96 5.54
C PHE A 345 1.97 -29.61 6.23
N SER A 346 0.90 -28.96 6.70
CA SER A 346 1.02 -27.69 7.43
C SER A 346 1.88 -27.80 8.69
N ARG A 347 1.84 -28.95 9.40
CA ARG A 347 2.69 -29.20 10.57
C ARG A 347 4.15 -29.50 10.22
N SER A 348 4.41 -30.07 9.04
CA SER A 348 5.78 -30.36 8.58
C SER A 348 6.52 -29.12 8.05
N LEU A 349 5.80 -28.03 7.73
CA LEU A 349 6.36 -26.73 7.35
C LEU A 349 7.01 -25.99 8.54
N THR A 350 8.14 -26.52 8.99
CA THR A 350 9.04 -25.88 9.95
C THR A 350 9.92 -24.83 9.24
N ASP A 351 10.56 -23.94 10.01
CA ASP A 351 11.56 -23.00 9.47
C ASP A 351 12.66 -23.70 8.66
N GLU A 352 13.08 -24.89 9.09
CA GLU A 352 14.09 -25.68 8.38
C GLU A 352 13.57 -26.17 7.03
N ALA A 353 12.29 -26.55 6.94
CA ALA A 353 11.64 -26.91 5.68
C ALA A 353 11.50 -25.69 4.76
N LEU A 354 11.03 -24.55 5.29
CA LEU A 354 10.89 -23.31 4.53
C LEU A 354 12.24 -22.80 3.99
N ASN A 355 13.32 -22.94 4.76
CA ASN A 355 14.67 -22.56 4.32
C ASN A 355 15.19 -23.39 3.15
N LYS A 356 14.63 -24.57 2.88
CA LYS A 356 14.98 -25.41 1.72
C LYS A 356 14.22 -25.02 0.45
N MET A 357 13.14 -24.23 0.55
CA MET A 357 12.27 -23.85 -0.57
C MET A 357 12.81 -22.65 -1.35
N HIS A 358 14.00 -22.81 -1.92
CA HIS A 358 14.72 -21.73 -2.60
C HIS A 358 14.03 -21.27 -3.88
N TYR A 359 13.42 -22.19 -4.63
CA TYR A 359 12.74 -21.90 -5.89
C TYR A 359 11.41 -21.15 -5.64
N LEU A 360 10.64 -21.55 -4.62
CA LEU A 360 9.49 -20.79 -4.14
C LEU A 360 9.89 -19.36 -3.74
N HIS A 361 10.97 -19.21 -2.97
CA HIS A 361 11.46 -17.89 -2.57
C HIS A 361 11.87 -17.04 -3.79
N ALA A 362 12.53 -17.63 -4.78
CA ALA A 362 12.90 -16.95 -6.02
C ALA A 362 11.65 -16.52 -6.81
N ALA A 363 10.63 -17.37 -6.93
CA ALA A 363 9.40 -17.06 -7.64
C ALA A 363 8.57 -15.94 -6.94
N LEU A 364 8.51 -15.95 -5.61
CA LEU A 364 7.92 -14.87 -4.82
C LEU A 364 8.67 -13.55 -5.02
N THR A 365 10.00 -13.59 -4.99
CA THR A 365 10.85 -12.40 -5.17
C THR A 365 10.72 -11.83 -6.59
N GLU A 366 10.67 -12.69 -7.61
CA GLU A 366 10.45 -12.28 -9.00
C GLU A 366 9.06 -11.69 -9.21
N THR A 367 8.04 -12.24 -8.54
CA THR A 367 6.68 -11.68 -8.54
C THR A 367 6.68 -10.27 -7.95
N LEU A 368 7.34 -10.05 -6.81
CA LEU A 368 7.47 -8.73 -6.19
C LEU A 368 8.29 -7.75 -7.05
N ARG A 369 9.26 -8.25 -7.82
CA ARG A 369 10.04 -7.45 -8.77
C ARG A 369 9.18 -6.95 -9.93
N LEU A 370 8.27 -7.79 -10.44
CA LEU A 370 7.38 -7.47 -11.55
C LEU A 370 6.13 -6.69 -11.12
N TYR A 371 5.54 -7.08 -9.99
CA TYR A 371 4.28 -6.56 -9.45
C TYR A 371 4.44 -6.16 -7.98
N PRO A 372 5.18 -5.08 -7.69
CA PRO A 372 5.36 -4.62 -6.32
C PRO A 372 4.03 -4.10 -5.75
N SER A 373 3.65 -4.53 -4.54
CA SER A 373 2.42 -4.08 -3.88
C SER A 373 2.37 -2.56 -3.63
N LEU A 374 3.54 -1.91 -3.52
CA LEU A 374 3.69 -0.46 -3.32
C LEU A 374 4.63 0.16 -4.38
N PRO A 375 4.16 0.40 -5.62
CA PRO A 375 4.99 0.83 -6.75
C PRO A 375 5.48 2.28 -6.68
N LEU A 376 5.05 3.08 -5.69
CA LEU A 376 5.52 4.44 -5.47
C LEU A 376 5.64 4.73 -3.98
N VAL A 377 6.78 5.28 -3.57
CA VAL A 377 7.06 5.74 -2.22
C VAL A 377 7.22 7.26 -2.26
N THR A 378 6.44 7.97 -1.46
CA THR A 378 6.47 9.44 -1.43
C THR A 378 7.19 9.93 -0.17
N ARG A 379 8.06 10.92 -0.34
CA ARG A 379 8.73 11.67 0.73
C ARG A 379 8.55 13.16 0.54
N SER A 380 8.66 13.91 1.62
CA SER A 380 8.70 15.37 1.63
C SER A 380 10.05 15.83 2.17
N ALA A 381 10.74 16.67 1.42
CA ALA A 381 11.95 17.34 1.88
C ALA A 381 11.58 18.42 2.90
N PHE A 382 12.27 18.43 4.05
CA PHE A 382 12.12 19.48 5.04
C PHE A 382 12.86 20.77 4.61
N PRO A 383 12.50 21.95 5.18
CA PRO A 383 12.98 23.26 4.70
C PRO A 383 14.50 23.47 4.68
N THR A 384 15.27 22.60 5.34
CA THR A 384 16.74 22.67 5.43
C THR A 384 17.46 21.82 4.38
N THR A 385 16.75 21.13 3.49
CA THR A 385 17.35 20.06 2.67
C THR A 385 17.64 20.47 1.23
N PHE A 386 18.87 20.18 0.79
CA PHE A 386 19.30 20.18 -0.61
C PHE A 386 19.04 18.80 -1.22
N CYS A 387 18.32 18.72 -2.34
CA CYS A 387 18.22 17.49 -3.11
C CYS A 387 19.42 17.43 -4.07
N PRO A 388 20.16 16.30 -4.19
CA PRO A 388 21.40 16.25 -4.98
C PRO A 388 21.22 16.66 -6.45
N THR A 389 20.00 16.56 -6.99
CA THR A 389 19.65 16.99 -8.35
C THR A 389 18.96 18.36 -8.43
N ALA A 390 18.70 19.04 -7.31
CA ALA A 390 18.07 20.35 -7.25
C ALA A 390 18.83 21.29 -6.30
N SER A 391 19.60 22.20 -6.88
CA SER A 391 20.30 23.20 -6.07
C SER A 391 19.41 24.41 -5.75
N ALA A 392 19.24 24.64 -4.44
CA ALA A 392 18.76 25.83 -3.74
C ALA A 392 17.24 26.13 -3.73
N SER A 393 16.75 26.40 -2.50
CA SER A 393 15.43 26.90 -2.09
C SER A 393 14.33 25.85 -1.89
N ALA A 394 14.22 25.38 -0.65
CA ALA A 394 13.18 24.49 -0.15
C ALA A 394 11.91 25.28 0.24
N ARG A 395 10.83 25.00 -0.48
CA ARG A 395 9.47 24.93 0.08
C ARG A 395 8.88 23.62 -0.39
N GLU A 396 8.47 22.78 0.56
CA GLU A 396 7.84 21.45 0.41
C GLU A 396 8.00 20.83 -0.98
N THR A 397 9.18 20.22 -1.21
CA THR A 397 9.39 19.38 -2.40
C THR A 397 9.01 17.96 -2.02
N SER A 398 7.99 17.43 -2.68
CA SER A 398 7.66 16.01 -2.56
C SER A 398 8.48 15.24 -3.58
N CYS A 399 9.28 14.28 -3.11
CA CYS A 399 10.01 13.37 -3.98
C CYS A 399 9.36 11.99 -3.92
N SER A 400 8.94 11.47 -5.07
CA SER A 400 8.34 10.15 -5.19
C SER A 400 9.27 9.23 -5.98
N THR A 401 9.61 8.10 -5.38
CA THR A 401 10.49 7.10 -5.97
C THR A 401 9.73 5.80 -6.17
N PRO A 402 9.87 5.09 -7.31
CA PRO A 402 9.42 3.71 -7.34
C PRO A 402 10.24 2.89 -6.32
N PRO A 403 9.68 1.82 -5.73
CA PRO A 403 10.49 0.90 -4.94
C PRO A 403 11.56 0.34 -5.88
N THR A 404 12.82 0.46 -5.48
CA THR A 404 13.91 -0.22 -6.17
C THR A 404 13.67 -1.74 -6.10
N PRO A 405 13.76 -2.49 -7.21
CA PRO A 405 13.89 -3.94 -7.11
C PRO A 405 15.15 -4.23 -6.29
N TRP A 406 15.02 -5.18 -5.37
CA TRP A 406 15.97 -5.46 -4.29
C TRP A 406 17.42 -5.54 -4.80
N ALA A 407 18.26 -4.63 -4.31
CA ALA A 407 19.71 -4.69 -4.53
C ALA A 407 20.34 -5.61 -3.49
N GLY A 408 20.38 -6.90 -3.80
CA GLY A 408 21.07 -7.94 -3.04
C GLY A 408 21.69 -8.96 -3.99
N TRP A 409 22.95 -8.74 -4.35
CA TRP A 409 23.95 -9.71 -4.84
C TRP A 409 23.48 -10.94 -5.64
N SER A 410 23.79 -10.97 -6.94
CA SER A 410 24.89 -11.81 -7.48
C SER A 410 25.04 -11.54 -8.98
N GLY A 411 26.30 -11.43 -9.43
CA GLY A 411 26.62 -11.10 -10.80
C GLY A 411 26.32 -12.25 -11.76
N CYS A 412 25.73 -11.93 -12.91
CA CYS A 412 26.18 -12.43 -14.20
C CYS A 412 25.37 -11.81 -15.33
N GLY A 413 26.11 -11.36 -16.36
CA GLY A 413 25.64 -11.44 -17.74
C GLY A 413 24.74 -10.30 -18.19
N ALA A 414 25.38 -9.25 -18.70
CA ALA A 414 24.81 -8.46 -19.78
C ALA A 414 24.16 -9.39 -20.82
N ARG A 415 22.93 -9.08 -21.23
CA ARG A 415 22.39 -9.61 -22.48
C ARG A 415 21.84 -8.46 -23.34
N THR A 416 22.56 -8.27 -24.42
CA THR A 416 22.21 -7.57 -25.65
C THR A 416 20.83 -7.98 -26.17
N PRO A 417 20.13 -7.08 -26.90
CA PRO A 417 18.84 -7.40 -27.50
C PRO A 417 19.04 -8.20 -28.79
N LEU A 418 18.26 -9.26 -28.97
CA LEU A 418 18.07 -9.92 -30.26
C LEU A 418 16.59 -9.78 -30.69
N PRO A 419 16.32 -9.85 -32.00
CA PRO A 419 15.41 -8.93 -32.67
C PRO A 419 13.99 -9.47 -32.81
N SER A 420 13.08 -8.53 -33.00
CA SER A 420 11.70 -8.68 -33.45
C SER A 420 11.56 -9.47 -34.75
N ASP A 421 10.56 -10.35 -34.83
CA ASP A 421 9.53 -10.30 -35.88
C ASP A 421 8.34 -11.26 -35.61
N PRO A 422 7.20 -11.19 -36.33
CA PRO A 422 5.88 -11.03 -35.69
C PRO A 422 4.86 -12.12 -36.07
N LYS A 423 3.64 -11.93 -35.55
CA LYS A 423 2.34 -12.60 -35.82
C LYS A 423 1.98 -13.69 -34.79
N ASP A 424 1.04 -13.34 -33.92
CA ASP A 424 -0.29 -13.96 -33.94
C ASP A 424 -1.29 -13.18 -33.08
N GLY A 425 -2.49 -13.02 -33.64
CA GLY A 425 -3.57 -12.21 -33.08
C GLY A 425 -4.18 -12.82 -31.81
N SER A 426 -4.23 -12.04 -30.74
CA SER A 426 -5.11 -12.31 -29.60
C SER A 426 -5.64 -11.00 -29.00
N THR A 427 -6.46 -10.29 -29.77
CA THR A 427 -7.21 -9.09 -29.37
C THR A 427 -8.34 -9.34 -28.35
N SER A 428 -8.32 -10.45 -27.60
CA SER A 428 -9.42 -10.87 -26.72
C SER A 428 -9.16 -10.67 -25.21
N ALA A 429 -7.91 -10.77 -24.75
CA ALA A 429 -7.60 -10.71 -23.31
C ALA A 429 -7.67 -9.28 -22.72
N ALA A 430 -7.31 -8.27 -23.51
CA ALA A 430 -7.34 -6.87 -23.09
C ALA A 430 -8.77 -6.31 -22.94
N SER A 431 -9.79 -6.95 -23.53
CA SER A 431 -11.20 -6.55 -23.36
C SER A 431 -11.83 -7.07 -22.08
N SER A 432 -11.34 -8.18 -21.52
CA SER A 432 -11.89 -8.75 -20.28
C SER A 432 -11.36 -8.02 -19.04
N CYS A 433 -10.07 -7.67 -19.02
CA CYS A 433 -9.47 -6.86 -17.95
C CYS A 433 -10.01 -5.41 -17.94
N ARG A 434 -10.40 -4.88 -19.11
CA ARG A 434 -11.11 -3.59 -19.24
C ARG A 434 -12.48 -3.58 -18.52
N ARG A 435 -13.15 -4.73 -18.43
CA ARG A 435 -14.45 -4.84 -17.74
C ARG A 435 -14.30 -4.89 -16.22
N ALA A 436 -13.28 -5.58 -15.70
CA ALA A 436 -12.98 -5.63 -14.27
C ALA A 436 -12.47 -4.29 -13.69
N LEU A 437 -11.70 -3.51 -14.46
CA LEU A 437 -11.32 -2.15 -14.06
C LEU A 437 -12.48 -1.14 -14.18
N SER A 438 -13.45 -1.40 -15.06
CA SER A 438 -14.70 -0.60 -15.15
C SER A 438 -15.66 -0.85 -13.98
N SER A 439 -15.46 -1.91 -13.20
CA SER A 439 -16.28 -2.20 -12.02
C SER A 439 -15.74 -1.65 -10.70
N SER A 440 -14.54 -1.03 -10.69
CA SER A 440 -13.99 -0.36 -9.51
C SER A 440 -14.96 0.72 -9.00
N ARG A 441 -15.31 0.70 -7.71
CA ARG A 441 -16.23 1.69 -7.09
C ARG A 441 -15.76 3.13 -7.31
N LEU A 442 -14.44 3.35 -7.31
CA LEU A 442 -13.77 4.58 -7.75
C LEU A 442 -14.26 5.10 -9.12
N SER A 443 -14.42 4.24 -10.12
CA SER A 443 -14.92 4.67 -11.45
C SER A 443 -16.40 5.06 -11.45
N ARG A 444 -17.22 4.45 -10.58
CA ARG A 444 -18.65 4.83 -10.41
C ARG A 444 -18.83 6.12 -9.60
N LEU A 445 -17.97 6.37 -8.61
CA LEU A 445 -17.98 7.61 -7.83
C LEU A 445 -17.54 8.83 -8.65
N VAL A 446 -16.58 8.66 -9.56
CA VAL A 446 -16.17 9.71 -10.52
C VAL A 446 -17.23 9.96 -11.60
N GLN A 447 -18.00 8.94 -11.98
CA GLN A 447 -19.09 9.10 -12.96
C GLN A 447 -20.42 9.60 -12.37
N GLY A 448 -20.65 9.42 -11.07
CA GLY A 448 -21.87 9.87 -10.38
C GLY A 448 -21.88 11.33 -9.94
N SER A 449 -20.88 12.13 -10.34
CA SER A 449 -20.73 13.55 -9.98
C SER A 449 -20.64 14.49 -11.19
N ALA A 450 -21.06 14.01 -12.37
CA ALA A 450 -21.21 14.81 -13.59
C ALA A 450 -22.68 15.22 -13.83
#